data_AF-A0AA41KCS1-F1
#
_entry.id   AF-A0AA41KCS1-F1
#
_cell.length_a   1.000
_cell.length_b   1.000
_cell.length_c   1.000
_cell.angle_alpha   90.00
_cell.angle_beta   90.00
_cell.angle_gamma   90.00
#
_symmetry.space_group_name_H-M   'P 1'
#
loop_
_entity.id
_entity.type
_entity.pdbx_description
1 polymer ?
#
loop_
_entity_poly.entity_id
_entity_poly.type
_entity_poly.pdbx_seq_one_letter_code
_entity_poly.pdbx_strand_id
1 'polypeptide(L)'
;MAERYTTPAEGTLDWHVPLNENFDKLDTHVELRDAESNIGQYDPRAGSKFLATDTGTVYIGDGSNWNRIGSLSASDSSVSEADDGSLIAPPGDVQSVIDQASKSHTWAQGPSRTVKLVSGENYFPSDTIKLRRNVRLECNGARIVPDGDFNVIEMYRGTQLVDPFIDTRPVSWDSAQVVVGASDASKIEPANRAAVENAYLLGDKGEGIGLQFLGGSSPCSMQVASGSISGFDIGIDCYANGSDTSGQGDWSNGNRFYGTLTDFRIGVNHRSEGAEVSGNVFRLMVQPTDDVSEWLWYMEDDPRSESQRGDNSYVKGSNTMLVYPWDTSLFMENNDYNDGGDRRAPIWYLGKGKNYANSMVDLSGTLGNQFIVNNSDYPDRNGIFTYHGGKVTGTSQFSHPPSYQPNSDSRMWHDDSIN
;
A
#
# COMPACT_ATOMS: atom_id res chain seq x y z
N MET A 1 47.44 -28.25 20.27
CA MET A 1 46.96 -26.87 20.01
C MET A 1 47.58 -25.98 21.06
N ALA A 2 48.68 -25.32 20.75
CA ALA A 2 49.34 -24.37 21.64
C ALA A 2 49.52 -23.07 20.86
N GLU A 3 49.46 -21.93 21.57
CA GLU A 3 49.58 -20.54 21.08
C GLU A 3 48.24 -19.80 20.81
N ARG A 4 47.42 -19.58 21.85
CA ARG A 4 46.41 -18.49 21.81
C ARG A 4 46.68 -17.39 22.84
N TYR A 5 47.23 -17.76 24.00
CA TYR A 5 47.61 -16.86 25.09
C TYR A 5 49.00 -17.19 25.60
N THR A 6 49.75 -16.17 25.97
CA THR A 6 51.13 -16.26 26.47
C THR A 6 51.16 -16.39 27.99
N THR A 7 51.74 -17.47 28.50
CA THR A 7 52.02 -17.61 29.94
C THR A 7 53.48 -17.23 30.20
N PRO A 8 53.77 -16.19 31.01
CA PRO A 8 55.14 -15.82 31.34
C PRO A 8 55.88 -16.95 32.04
N ALA A 9 57.19 -17.09 31.79
CA ALA A 9 58.02 -18.03 32.53
C ALA A 9 58.20 -17.57 33.98
N GLU A 10 58.35 -18.51 34.90
CA GLU A 10 58.61 -18.21 36.31
C GLU A 10 59.86 -17.32 36.44
N GLY A 11 59.75 -16.21 37.17
CA GLY A 11 60.82 -15.23 37.34
C GLY A 11 60.85 -14.08 36.31
N THR A 12 59.92 -14.04 35.35
CA THR A 12 59.78 -12.91 34.41
C THR A 12 59.36 -11.64 35.17
N LEU A 13 60.17 -10.57 35.12
CA LEU A 13 59.93 -9.33 35.88
C LEU A 13 58.85 -8.44 35.24
N ASP A 14 58.75 -8.51 33.92
CA ASP A 14 57.82 -7.80 33.04
C ASP A 14 56.61 -8.66 32.66
N TRP A 15 56.22 -9.58 33.54
CA TRP A 15 55.09 -10.52 33.37
C TRP A 15 53.76 -9.84 32.96
N HIS A 16 53.59 -8.57 33.30
CA HIS A 16 52.38 -7.79 33.02
C HIS A 16 52.20 -7.47 31.52
N VAL A 17 53.29 -7.37 30.74
CA VAL A 17 53.22 -7.09 29.30
C VAL A 17 52.49 -8.20 28.53
N PRO A 18 52.95 -9.47 28.55
CA PRO A 18 52.25 -10.57 27.88
C PRO A 18 50.86 -10.87 28.47
N LEU A 19 50.61 -10.49 29.73
CA LEU A 19 49.29 -10.61 30.34
C LEU A 19 48.32 -9.56 29.81
N ASN A 20 48.74 -8.30 29.67
CA ASN A 20 47.94 -7.24 29.07
C ASN A 20 47.61 -7.57 27.61
N GLU A 21 48.59 -8.07 26.84
CA GLU A 21 48.35 -8.55 25.47
C GLU A 21 47.34 -9.70 25.41
N ASN A 22 47.28 -10.56 26.43
CA ASN A 22 46.25 -11.60 26.50
C ASN A 22 44.87 -11.01 26.79
N PHE A 23 44.76 -9.99 27.64
CA PHE A 23 43.49 -9.32 27.93
C PHE A 23 42.95 -8.57 26.70
N ASP A 24 43.81 -7.89 25.94
CA ASP A 24 43.42 -7.24 24.69
C ASP A 24 42.90 -8.26 23.65
N LYS A 25 43.53 -9.45 23.59
CA LYS A 25 43.05 -10.56 22.76
C LYS A 25 41.73 -11.13 23.27
N LEU A 26 41.55 -11.25 24.59
CA LEU A 26 40.30 -11.75 25.18
C LEU A 26 39.12 -10.82 24.90
N ASP A 27 39.33 -9.51 24.97
CA ASP A 27 38.29 -8.50 24.71
C ASP A 27 37.74 -8.54 23.27
N THR A 28 38.50 -9.11 22.32
CA THR A 28 38.05 -9.33 20.93
C THR A 28 37.63 -10.77 20.65
N HIS A 29 38.20 -11.75 21.38
CA HIS A 29 37.90 -13.17 21.20
C HIS A 29 36.64 -13.64 21.94
N VAL A 30 36.25 -12.96 23.02
CA VAL A 30 35.05 -13.27 23.80
C VAL A 30 33.89 -12.49 23.23
N GLU A 31 32.87 -13.21 22.76
CA GLU A 31 31.62 -12.62 22.28
C GLU A 31 30.82 -12.04 23.44
N LEU A 32 30.41 -10.78 23.30
CA LEU A 32 29.44 -10.14 24.19
C LEU A 32 28.03 -10.62 23.82
N ARG A 33 27.23 -10.96 24.84
CA ARG A 33 25.87 -11.47 24.67
C ARG A 33 24.95 -10.75 25.64
N ASP A 34 24.00 -9.99 25.12
CA ASP A 34 23.04 -9.21 25.91
C ASP A 34 21.81 -8.84 25.06
N ALA A 35 20.83 -8.13 25.62
CA ALA A 35 19.74 -7.50 24.87
C ALA A 35 20.26 -6.38 23.95
N GLU A 36 19.68 -6.21 22.77
CA GLU A 36 20.12 -5.21 21.78
C GLU A 36 20.12 -3.78 22.34
N SER A 37 19.12 -3.45 23.17
CA SER A 37 19.02 -2.17 23.85
C SER A 37 20.21 -1.81 24.76
N ASN A 38 21.00 -2.81 25.19
CA ASN A 38 22.17 -2.62 26.03
C ASN A 38 23.47 -2.43 25.23
N ILE A 39 23.45 -2.47 23.90
CA ILE A 39 24.68 -2.40 23.08
C ILE A 39 25.52 -1.15 23.35
N GLY A 40 24.87 -0.03 23.68
CA GLY A 40 25.54 1.23 24.05
C GLY A 40 26.27 1.21 25.39
N GLN A 41 26.17 0.14 26.18
CA GLN A 41 26.91 -0.06 27.42
C GLN A 41 28.30 -0.67 27.20
N TYR A 42 28.62 -1.07 25.96
CA TYR A 42 29.85 -1.76 25.61
C TYR A 42 30.66 -0.97 24.58
N ASP A 43 31.97 -0.84 24.79
CA ASP A 43 32.87 -0.16 23.87
C ASP A 43 33.05 -0.99 22.56
N PRO A 44 32.83 -0.41 21.37
CA PRO A 44 32.95 -1.10 20.09
C PRO A 44 34.40 -1.26 19.64
N ARG A 45 35.18 -2.11 20.32
CA ARG A 45 36.58 -2.34 19.95
C ARG A 45 36.68 -2.99 18.56
N ALA A 46 37.76 -2.68 17.83
CA ALA A 46 37.96 -3.25 16.51
C ALA A 46 38.00 -4.78 16.55
N GLY A 47 37.05 -5.42 15.88
CA GLY A 47 36.89 -6.87 15.82
C GLY A 47 36.13 -7.52 16.98
N SER A 48 35.68 -6.75 17.99
CA SER A 48 34.80 -7.29 19.04
C SER A 48 33.45 -7.67 18.45
N LYS A 49 32.84 -8.73 19.00
CA LYS A 49 31.53 -9.23 18.57
C LYS A 49 30.49 -9.02 19.65
N PHE A 50 29.33 -8.54 19.25
CA PHE A 50 28.14 -8.46 20.10
C PHE A 50 27.00 -9.22 19.44
N LEU A 51 26.40 -10.15 20.19
CA LEU A 51 25.20 -10.87 19.81
C LEU A 51 24.04 -10.37 20.65
N ALA A 52 23.07 -9.72 20.00
CA ALA A 52 21.78 -9.41 20.57
C ALA A 52 21.01 -10.71 20.80
N THR A 53 20.87 -11.13 22.06
CA THR A 53 20.24 -12.41 22.42
C THR A 53 18.73 -12.43 22.26
N ASP A 54 18.10 -11.26 22.21
CA ASP A 54 16.66 -11.03 22.02
C ASP A 54 16.28 -10.95 20.54
N THR A 55 17.07 -10.26 19.72
CA THR A 55 16.79 -10.11 18.27
C THR A 55 17.61 -11.04 17.37
N GLY A 56 18.60 -11.73 17.92
CA GLY A 56 19.53 -12.57 17.18
C GLY A 56 20.53 -11.79 16.33
N THR A 57 20.47 -10.45 16.30
CA THR A 57 21.34 -9.61 15.48
C THR A 57 22.80 -9.68 15.94
N VAL A 58 23.72 -9.78 14.99
CA VAL A 58 25.17 -9.83 15.21
C VAL A 58 25.80 -8.51 14.76
N TYR A 59 26.65 -7.96 15.62
CA TYR A 59 27.40 -6.74 15.41
C TYR A 59 28.91 -6.99 15.49
N ILE A 60 29.69 -6.23 14.71
CA ILE A 60 31.14 -6.12 14.83
C ILE A 60 31.55 -4.68 15.14
N GLY A 61 32.41 -4.51 16.14
CA GLY A 61 33.04 -3.22 16.45
C GLY A 61 34.14 -2.89 15.45
N ASP A 62 34.24 -1.63 15.02
CA ASP A 62 35.32 -1.12 14.16
C ASP A 62 36.35 -0.27 14.91
N GLY A 63 36.18 -0.09 16.23
CA GLY A 63 36.95 0.81 17.08
C GLY A 63 36.22 2.12 17.42
N SER A 64 35.09 2.42 16.79
CA SER A 64 34.28 3.62 17.03
C SER A 64 32.78 3.35 17.08
N ASN A 65 32.28 2.41 16.28
CA ASN A 65 30.87 2.06 16.18
C ASN A 65 30.65 0.55 16.16
N TRP A 66 29.47 0.12 16.62
CA TRP A 66 28.94 -1.22 16.39
C TRP A 66 28.29 -1.27 15.01
N ASN A 67 28.84 -2.07 14.11
CA ASN A 67 28.30 -2.27 12.76
C ASN A 67 27.53 -3.58 12.69
N ARG A 68 26.27 -3.52 12.23
CA ARG A 68 25.46 -4.72 12.03
C ARG A 68 26.02 -5.56 10.88
N ILE A 69 26.23 -6.85 11.12
CA ILE A 69 26.80 -7.78 10.11
C ILE A 69 25.89 -8.95 9.74
N GLY A 70 24.77 -9.15 10.46
CA GLY A 70 23.77 -10.17 10.15
C GLY A 70 22.91 -10.50 11.36
N SER A 71 22.20 -11.63 11.32
CA SER A 71 21.56 -12.23 12.49
C SER A 71 21.87 -13.72 12.53
N LEU A 72 22.01 -14.26 13.74
CA LEU A 72 21.93 -15.70 13.99
C LEU A 72 20.44 -16.07 14.05
N SER A 73 19.73 -15.98 12.92
CA SER A 73 18.58 -16.85 12.76
C SER A 73 19.14 -18.27 12.67
N ALA A 74 18.64 -19.14 13.54
CA ALA A 74 18.97 -20.55 13.47
C ALA A 74 18.73 -20.99 12.02
N SER A 75 19.79 -21.46 11.36
CA SER A 75 19.66 -22.26 10.15
C SER A 75 19.11 -23.64 10.55
N ASP A 76 17.97 -23.65 11.23
CA ASP A 76 17.21 -24.83 11.56
C ASP A 76 15.83 -24.66 10.95
N SER A 77 15.42 -25.71 10.28
CA SER A 77 14.20 -25.81 9.46
C SER A 77 12.92 -25.79 10.31
N SER A 78 12.98 -25.28 11.54
CA SER A 78 11.91 -25.20 12.51
C SER A 78 11.34 -23.79 12.54
N VAL A 79 10.40 -23.52 11.63
CA VAL A 79 9.50 -22.38 11.80
C VAL A 79 8.61 -22.67 13.01
N SER A 80 8.49 -21.70 13.90
CA SER A 80 7.60 -21.83 15.05
C SER A 80 6.16 -21.94 14.55
N GLU A 81 5.43 -22.95 15.01
CA GLU A 81 4.01 -23.10 14.73
C GLU A 81 3.20 -22.70 15.97
N ALA A 82 2.10 -21.99 15.76
CA ALA A 82 1.08 -21.79 16.79
C ALA A 82 0.26 -23.06 17.01
N ASP A 83 -0.49 -23.12 18.11
CA ASP A 83 -1.37 -24.26 18.44
C ASP A 83 -2.42 -24.56 17.35
N ASP A 84 -2.75 -23.58 16.52
CA ASP A 84 -3.68 -23.72 15.40
C ASP A 84 -3.02 -24.16 14.07
N GLY A 85 -1.72 -24.44 14.08
CA GLY A 85 -0.94 -24.85 12.91
C GLY A 85 -0.55 -23.70 11.97
N SER A 86 -0.76 -22.45 12.38
CA SER A 86 -0.22 -21.27 11.67
C SER A 86 1.27 -21.15 11.92
N LEU A 87 2.00 -20.70 10.91
CA LEU A 87 3.42 -20.38 11.05
C LEU A 87 3.58 -19.01 11.70
N ILE A 88 4.49 -18.86 12.65
CA ILE A 88 4.85 -17.59 13.27
C ILE A 88 6.08 -17.03 12.58
N ALA A 89 6.01 -15.76 12.17
CA ALA A 89 7.12 -15.03 11.59
C ALA A 89 7.60 -13.93 12.54
N PRO A 90 8.72 -14.12 13.26
CA PRO A 90 9.29 -13.04 14.08
C PRO A 90 9.88 -11.91 13.20
N PRO A 91 10.14 -10.72 13.78
CA PRO A 91 10.85 -9.64 13.08
C PRO A 91 12.15 -10.15 12.45
N GLY A 92 12.38 -9.78 11.18
CA GLY A 92 13.53 -10.24 10.38
C GLY A 92 13.27 -11.50 9.54
N ASP A 93 12.26 -12.31 9.85
CA ASP A 93 12.04 -13.62 9.19
C ASP A 93 10.76 -13.68 8.33
N VAL A 94 10.06 -12.56 8.13
CA VAL A 94 8.76 -12.54 7.42
C VAL A 94 8.82 -13.20 6.04
N GLN A 95 9.78 -12.80 5.21
CA GLN A 95 9.88 -13.34 3.84
C GLN A 95 10.24 -14.83 3.83
N SER A 96 11.15 -15.27 4.70
CA SER A 96 11.59 -16.67 4.73
C SER A 96 10.46 -17.61 5.16
N VAL A 97 9.65 -17.19 6.15
CA VAL A 97 8.48 -17.94 6.61
C VAL A 97 7.37 -17.97 5.55
N ILE A 98 7.12 -16.85 4.84
CA ILE A 98 6.19 -16.82 3.70
C ILE A 98 6.65 -17.78 2.60
N ASP A 99 7.94 -17.76 2.25
CA ASP A 99 8.49 -18.63 1.22
C ASP A 99 8.36 -20.11 1.61
N GLN A 100 8.55 -20.45 2.89
CA GLN A 100 8.29 -21.80 3.42
C GLN A 100 6.81 -22.18 3.33
N ALA A 101 5.91 -21.30 3.76
CA ALA A 101 4.47 -21.52 3.69
C ALA A 101 4.03 -21.83 2.24
N SER A 102 4.57 -21.09 1.27
CA SER A 102 4.21 -21.20 -0.16
C SER A 102 4.66 -22.51 -0.83
N LYS A 103 5.71 -23.17 -0.32
CA LYS A 103 6.22 -24.44 -0.85
C LYS A 103 5.31 -25.62 -0.52
N SER A 104 4.50 -25.50 0.53
CA SER A 104 3.78 -26.64 1.11
C SER A 104 2.57 -27.12 0.29
N HIS A 105 2.04 -26.34 -0.66
CA HIS A 105 0.80 -26.69 -1.37
C HIS A 105 0.73 -26.15 -2.81
N THR A 106 0.75 -27.04 -3.81
CA THR A 106 0.67 -26.67 -5.24
C THR A 106 -0.75 -26.69 -5.84
N TRP A 107 -1.78 -27.13 -5.09
CA TRP A 107 -3.12 -27.43 -5.64
C TRP A 107 -4.32 -26.80 -4.88
N ALA A 108 -4.12 -25.76 -4.06
CA ALA A 108 -5.20 -25.11 -3.33
C ALA A 108 -5.87 -23.98 -4.15
N GLN A 109 -7.21 -23.84 -4.05
CA GLN A 109 -8.01 -22.76 -4.65
C GLN A 109 -8.09 -21.49 -3.77
N GLY A 110 -7.16 -21.32 -2.84
CA GLY A 110 -7.14 -20.20 -1.88
C GLY A 110 -5.93 -20.29 -0.94
N PRO A 111 -5.84 -19.42 0.09
CA PRO A 111 -4.76 -19.50 1.04
C PRO A 111 -4.77 -20.86 1.72
N SER A 112 -3.65 -21.56 1.59
CA SER A 112 -3.45 -22.93 2.07
C SER A 112 -2.71 -22.98 3.40
N ARG A 113 -2.03 -21.88 3.76
CA ARG A 113 -1.28 -21.71 4.99
C ARG A 113 -1.41 -20.28 5.48
N THR A 114 -1.50 -20.16 6.80
CA THR A 114 -1.49 -18.89 7.51
C THR A 114 -0.10 -18.64 8.10
N VAL A 115 0.43 -17.45 7.86
CA VAL A 115 1.59 -16.88 8.53
C VAL A 115 1.08 -15.76 9.43
N LYS A 116 1.49 -15.75 10.69
CA LYS A 116 1.13 -14.73 11.67
C LYS A 116 2.37 -13.96 12.07
N LEU A 117 2.26 -12.64 12.06
CA LEU A 117 3.23 -11.79 12.72
C LEU A 117 3.02 -11.85 14.25
N VAL A 118 4.08 -11.57 14.99
CA VAL A 118 4.07 -11.50 16.45
C VAL A 118 3.35 -10.23 16.85
N SER A 119 2.28 -10.38 17.64
CA SER A 119 1.42 -9.27 18.01
C SER A 119 2.17 -8.21 18.82
N GLY A 120 1.96 -6.93 18.50
CA GLY A 120 2.56 -5.79 19.19
C GLY A 120 4.01 -5.48 18.82
N GLU A 121 4.65 -6.31 17.98
CA GLU A 121 6.01 -6.08 17.52
C GLU A 121 6.08 -5.10 16.34
N ASN A 122 7.23 -4.44 16.21
CA ASN A 122 7.55 -3.62 15.04
C ASN A 122 8.41 -4.43 14.05
N TYR A 123 8.08 -4.32 12.77
CA TYR A 123 8.79 -4.97 11.67
C TYR A 123 9.42 -3.91 10.78
N PHE A 124 10.73 -4.02 10.56
CA PHE A 124 11.51 -3.09 9.75
C PHE A 124 12.04 -3.77 8.49
N PRO A 125 11.19 -4.04 7.48
CA PRO A 125 11.65 -4.62 6.24
C PRO A 125 12.60 -3.65 5.51
N SER A 126 13.63 -4.21 4.87
CA SER A 126 14.57 -3.51 3.98
C SER A 126 14.40 -3.85 2.50
N ASP A 127 13.41 -4.68 2.20
CA ASP A 127 13.02 -5.07 0.85
C ASP A 127 11.54 -5.45 0.87
N THR A 128 10.93 -5.50 -0.32
CA THR A 128 9.53 -5.84 -0.54
C THR A 128 9.18 -7.20 0.07
N ILE A 129 8.13 -7.24 0.88
CA ILE A 129 7.50 -8.49 1.33
C ILE A 129 6.64 -9.02 0.19
N LYS A 130 7.14 -10.05 -0.49
CA LYS A 130 6.43 -10.77 -1.53
C LYS A 130 5.50 -11.79 -0.89
N LEU A 131 4.22 -11.44 -0.76
CA LEU A 131 3.19 -12.36 -0.26
C LEU A 131 2.90 -13.41 -1.32
N ARG A 132 3.62 -14.53 -1.24
CA ARG A 132 3.60 -15.59 -2.24
C ARG A 132 2.23 -16.27 -2.33
N ARG A 133 1.97 -16.85 -3.50
CA ARG A 133 0.70 -17.53 -3.84
C ARG A 133 0.17 -18.40 -2.70
N ASN A 134 -1.14 -18.39 -2.51
CA ASN A 134 -1.85 -19.26 -1.55
C ASN A 134 -1.34 -19.12 -0.09
N VAL A 135 -0.82 -17.96 0.30
CA VAL A 135 -0.47 -17.63 1.68
C VAL A 135 -1.43 -16.57 2.22
N ARG A 136 -1.91 -16.78 3.43
CA ARG A 136 -2.58 -15.77 4.26
C ARG A 136 -1.58 -15.19 5.24
N LEU A 137 -1.32 -13.89 5.18
CA LEU A 137 -0.53 -13.17 6.16
C LEU A 137 -1.47 -12.41 7.09
N GLU A 138 -1.46 -12.77 8.37
CA GLU A 138 -2.14 -12.03 9.42
C GLU A 138 -1.12 -11.18 10.17
N CYS A 139 -1.24 -9.86 10.07
CA CYS A 139 -0.35 -8.95 10.77
C CYS A 139 -0.61 -8.92 12.28
N ASN A 140 -1.79 -9.37 12.74
CA ASN A 140 -2.04 -9.72 14.14
C ASN A 140 -1.70 -8.58 15.14
N GLY A 141 -1.93 -7.32 14.74
CA GLY A 141 -1.61 -6.13 15.56
C GLY A 141 -0.12 -5.74 15.58
N ALA A 142 0.73 -6.39 14.79
CA ALA A 142 2.07 -5.93 14.51
C ALA A 142 2.06 -4.68 13.61
N ARG A 143 3.07 -3.83 13.76
CA ARG A 143 3.25 -2.63 12.93
C ARG A 143 4.45 -2.82 12.00
N ILE A 144 4.28 -2.53 10.73
CA ILE A 144 5.32 -2.59 9.69
C ILE A 144 5.78 -1.16 9.40
N VAL A 145 7.07 -0.90 9.53
CA VAL A 145 7.73 0.39 9.31
C VAL A 145 8.94 0.15 8.40
N PRO A 146 8.81 0.26 7.07
CA PRO A 146 9.93 0.02 6.15
C PRO A 146 11.08 1.01 6.39
N ASP A 147 12.31 0.59 6.10
CA ASP A 147 13.52 1.41 6.31
C ASP A 147 14.01 2.16 5.06
N GLY A 148 13.32 2.02 3.92
CA GLY A 148 13.61 2.71 2.67
C GLY A 148 12.45 2.63 1.69
N ASP A 149 12.50 3.41 0.61
CA ASP A 149 11.42 3.53 -0.39
C ASP A 149 11.39 2.36 -1.38
N PHE A 150 10.37 1.51 -1.27
CA PHE A 150 10.09 0.36 -2.14
C PHE A 150 8.65 -0.12 -1.93
N ASN A 151 8.06 -0.92 -2.82
CA ASN A 151 6.71 -1.45 -2.53
C ASN A 151 6.71 -2.32 -1.25
N VAL A 152 5.99 -1.97 -0.18
CA VAL A 152 6.13 -2.70 1.10
C VAL A 152 5.64 -4.13 0.98
N ILE A 153 4.44 -4.33 0.44
CA ILE A 153 3.85 -5.65 0.21
C ILE A 153 3.38 -5.80 -1.23
N GLU A 154 3.90 -6.81 -1.92
CA GLU A 154 3.43 -7.21 -3.25
C GLU A 154 2.69 -8.56 -3.19
N MET A 155 1.44 -8.56 -3.67
CA MET A 155 0.54 -9.70 -3.54
C MET A 155 0.37 -10.48 -4.84
N TYR A 156 0.38 -11.81 -4.70
CA TYR A 156 0.20 -12.77 -5.78
C TYR A 156 -1.21 -13.37 -5.76
N ARG A 157 -1.52 -14.24 -6.72
CA ARG A 157 -2.81 -14.94 -6.75
C ARG A 157 -3.06 -15.80 -5.51
N GLY A 158 -4.33 -15.84 -5.07
CA GLY A 158 -4.79 -16.69 -3.97
C GLY A 158 -4.32 -16.27 -2.59
N THR A 159 -3.86 -15.02 -2.42
CA THR A 159 -3.31 -14.54 -1.15
C THR A 159 -4.34 -13.75 -0.35
N GLN A 160 -4.11 -13.66 0.96
CA GLN A 160 -4.90 -12.82 1.84
C GLN A 160 -3.98 -12.05 2.78
N LEU A 161 -4.14 -10.74 2.86
CA LEU A 161 -3.43 -9.86 3.78
C LEU A 161 -4.45 -9.32 4.79
N VAL A 162 -4.27 -9.62 6.08
CA VAL A 162 -5.27 -9.36 7.11
C VAL A 162 -4.71 -8.43 8.19
N ASP A 163 -5.47 -7.38 8.47
CA ASP A 163 -5.18 -6.33 9.44
C ASP A 163 -3.77 -5.70 9.30
N PRO A 164 -3.28 -5.38 8.09
CA PRO A 164 -1.96 -4.78 7.95
C PRO A 164 -1.95 -3.37 8.56
N PHE A 165 -1.09 -3.14 9.54
CA PHE A 165 -0.72 -1.80 10.00
C PHE A 165 0.64 -1.44 9.39
N ILE A 166 0.64 -0.61 8.35
CA ILE A 166 1.85 -0.15 7.67
C ILE A 166 1.98 1.37 7.87
N ASP A 167 3.16 1.82 8.29
CA ASP A 167 3.44 3.23 8.58
C ASP A 167 4.73 3.66 7.89
N THR A 168 4.59 4.45 6.82
CA THR A 168 5.73 4.96 6.04
C THR A 168 6.16 6.37 6.46
N ARG A 169 5.45 7.07 7.35
CA ARG A 169 5.80 8.44 7.78
C ARG A 169 7.23 8.64 8.30
N PRO A 170 7.90 7.65 8.90
CA PRO A 170 9.30 7.83 9.30
C PRO A 170 10.29 7.94 8.13
N VAL A 171 9.87 7.65 6.90
CA VAL A 171 10.69 7.66 5.68
C VAL A 171 10.00 8.49 4.60
N SER A 172 10.76 9.23 3.79
CA SER A 172 10.18 9.86 2.59
C SER A 172 9.82 8.78 1.57
N TRP A 173 8.63 8.88 0.99
CA TRP A 173 8.01 7.73 0.33
C TRP A 173 7.34 8.06 -1.00
N ASP A 174 7.75 7.42 -2.09
CA ASP A 174 7.09 7.57 -3.41
C ASP A 174 6.45 6.27 -3.90
N SER A 175 6.80 5.11 -3.32
CA SER A 175 6.30 3.79 -3.71
C SER A 175 4.88 3.49 -3.20
N ALA A 176 4.38 2.27 -3.43
CA ALA A 176 3.12 1.81 -2.88
C ALA A 176 3.29 1.01 -1.57
N GLN A 177 2.45 1.23 -0.56
CA GLN A 177 2.46 0.36 0.61
C GLN A 177 1.96 -1.05 0.27
N VAL A 178 0.83 -1.15 -0.45
CA VAL A 178 0.27 -2.45 -0.85
C VAL A 178 0.00 -2.47 -2.35
N VAL A 179 0.62 -3.41 -3.05
CA VAL A 179 0.37 -3.68 -4.47
C VAL A 179 -0.34 -5.02 -4.61
N VAL A 180 -1.57 -4.98 -5.12
CA VAL A 180 -2.32 -6.15 -5.54
C VAL A 180 -2.05 -6.39 -7.03
N GLY A 181 -1.36 -7.49 -7.34
CA GLY A 181 -0.87 -7.76 -8.69
C GLY A 181 0.61 -7.44 -8.85
N ALA A 182 1.47 -8.15 -8.11
CA ALA A 182 2.92 -8.00 -8.23
C ALA A 182 3.38 -8.03 -9.71
N SER A 183 4.43 -7.29 -10.05
CA SER A 183 4.92 -7.18 -11.43
C SER A 183 5.37 -8.51 -12.04
N ASP A 184 5.74 -9.49 -11.21
CA ASP A 184 6.08 -10.86 -11.62
C ASP A 184 4.98 -11.89 -11.28
N ALA A 185 3.79 -11.43 -10.87
CA ALA A 185 2.63 -12.30 -10.67
C ALA A 185 2.00 -12.70 -12.01
N SER A 186 1.54 -13.93 -12.09
CA SER A 186 0.57 -14.32 -13.13
C SER A 186 -0.78 -13.67 -12.87
N LYS A 187 -1.66 -13.67 -13.88
CA LYS A 187 -3.06 -13.25 -13.80
C LYS A 187 -3.71 -13.56 -12.45
N ILE A 188 -4.29 -12.53 -11.84
CA ILE A 188 -5.11 -12.63 -10.63
C ILE A 188 -6.57 -12.38 -11.01
N GLU A 189 -7.42 -13.36 -10.72
CA GLU A 189 -8.81 -13.42 -11.16
C GLU A 189 -9.71 -13.98 -10.05
N PRO A 190 -11.06 -13.92 -10.17
CA PRO A 190 -11.98 -14.34 -9.10
C PRO A 190 -11.72 -15.74 -8.54
N ALA A 191 -11.28 -16.68 -9.38
CA ALA A 191 -11.03 -18.06 -8.97
C ALA A 191 -9.84 -18.21 -8.02
N ASN A 192 -8.90 -17.26 -8.03
CA ASN A 192 -7.69 -17.25 -7.19
C ASN A 192 -7.42 -15.81 -6.71
N ARG A 193 -8.44 -15.22 -6.08
CA ARG A 193 -8.42 -13.82 -5.66
C ARG A 193 -7.30 -13.55 -4.64
N ALA A 194 -6.68 -12.38 -4.78
CA ALA A 194 -5.93 -11.69 -3.75
C ALA A 194 -6.87 -10.75 -2.97
N ALA A 195 -6.82 -10.79 -1.64
CA ALA A 195 -7.68 -9.96 -0.80
C ALA A 195 -6.89 -9.23 0.30
N VAL A 196 -7.20 -7.95 0.51
CA VAL A 196 -6.72 -7.16 1.65
C VAL A 196 -7.90 -6.90 2.58
N GLU A 197 -7.74 -7.18 3.86
CA GLU A 197 -8.83 -7.08 4.84
C GLU A 197 -8.43 -6.16 5.98
N ASN A 198 -9.25 -5.14 6.23
CA ASN A 198 -9.13 -4.19 7.34
C ASN A 198 -7.75 -3.52 7.44
N ALA A 199 -7.21 -3.07 6.30
CA ALA A 199 -5.95 -2.36 6.29
C ALA A 199 -5.99 -1.09 7.14
N TYR A 200 -4.86 -0.78 7.75
CA TYR A 200 -4.57 0.51 8.36
C TYR A 200 -3.25 1.03 7.78
N LEU A 201 -3.38 1.81 6.70
CA LEU A 201 -2.26 2.33 5.92
C LEU A 201 -2.05 3.80 6.27
N LEU A 202 -0.87 4.12 6.79
CA LEU A 202 -0.49 5.48 7.20
C LEU A 202 0.74 5.94 6.41
N GLY A 203 0.58 7.01 5.64
CA GLY A 203 1.67 7.75 5.01
C GLY A 203 1.72 9.20 5.51
N ASP A 204 2.68 9.96 4.99
CA ASP A 204 2.71 11.40 5.14
C ASP A 204 2.00 12.07 3.96
N LYS A 205 1.26 13.14 4.26
CA LYS A 205 0.38 13.81 3.31
C LYS A 205 1.09 14.16 2.00
N GLY A 206 0.54 13.71 0.88
CA GLY A 206 1.11 13.99 -0.44
C GLY A 206 2.30 13.12 -0.83
N GLU A 207 2.57 12.04 -0.08
CA GLU A 207 3.67 11.10 -0.39
C GLU A 207 3.14 9.72 -0.81
N GLY A 208 3.67 9.18 -1.90
CA GLY A 208 3.46 7.83 -2.42
C GLY A 208 2.02 7.31 -2.51
N ILE A 209 1.88 5.99 -2.56
CA ILE A 209 0.61 5.31 -2.84
C ILE A 209 0.20 4.43 -1.65
N GLY A 210 -1.05 4.54 -1.20
CA GLY A 210 -1.59 3.65 -0.17
C GLY A 210 -1.80 2.23 -0.70
N LEU A 211 -2.76 2.08 -1.61
CA LEU A 211 -3.12 0.80 -2.21
C LEU A 211 -3.13 0.89 -3.74
N GLN A 212 -2.43 -0.01 -4.41
CA GLN A 212 -2.45 -0.13 -5.87
C GLN A 212 -3.09 -1.44 -6.33
N PHE A 213 -4.01 -1.35 -7.28
CA PHE A 213 -4.45 -2.48 -8.11
C PHE A 213 -3.74 -2.42 -9.45
N LEU A 214 -2.69 -3.22 -9.60
CA LEU A 214 -1.77 -3.17 -10.73
C LEU A 214 -2.15 -4.22 -11.79
N GLY A 215 -2.69 -3.76 -12.92
CA GLY A 215 -2.71 -4.50 -14.18
C GLY A 215 -1.45 -4.16 -14.98
N GLY A 216 -0.73 -5.15 -15.47
CA GLY A 216 0.55 -4.83 -16.11
C GLY A 216 1.26 -5.97 -16.81
N SER A 217 1.96 -6.83 -16.08
CA SER A 217 2.49 -8.07 -16.66
C SER A 217 1.42 -9.14 -16.84
N SER A 218 0.28 -8.94 -16.20
CA SER A 218 -0.91 -9.76 -16.23
C SER A 218 -2.10 -8.98 -15.67
N PRO A 219 -3.34 -9.40 -15.94
CA PRO A 219 -4.52 -8.74 -15.39
C PRO A 219 -4.61 -8.85 -13.87
N CYS A 220 -4.96 -7.72 -13.22
CA CYS A 220 -5.47 -7.65 -11.86
C CYS A 220 -6.98 -7.43 -11.92
N SER A 221 -7.74 -8.53 -11.88
CA SER A 221 -9.17 -8.49 -12.14
C SER A 221 -10.02 -9.00 -10.99
N MET A 222 -10.95 -8.17 -10.53
CA MET A 222 -11.94 -8.48 -9.50
C MET A 222 -11.34 -8.81 -8.14
N GLN A 223 -10.31 -8.08 -7.72
CA GLN A 223 -9.74 -8.16 -6.38
C GLN A 223 -10.56 -7.35 -5.37
N VAL A 224 -10.39 -7.61 -4.08
CA VAL A 224 -11.11 -6.89 -3.02
C VAL A 224 -10.14 -6.45 -1.94
N ALA A 225 -10.25 -5.18 -1.55
CA ALA A 225 -9.56 -4.61 -0.41
C ALA A 225 -10.55 -3.89 0.52
N SER A 226 -10.21 -3.76 1.81
CA SER A 226 -10.90 -2.90 2.75
C SER A 226 -9.95 -2.30 3.77
N GLY A 227 -10.31 -1.17 4.37
CA GLY A 227 -9.51 -0.55 5.42
C GLY A 227 -9.65 0.96 5.55
N SER A 228 -8.72 1.56 6.27
CA SER A 228 -8.51 3.02 6.34
C SER A 228 -7.13 3.35 5.77
N ILE A 229 -7.10 4.32 4.88
CA ILE A 229 -5.89 4.79 4.18
C ILE A 229 -5.78 6.29 4.43
N SER A 230 -4.65 6.75 4.97
CA SER A 230 -4.47 8.14 5.37
C SER A 230 -3.09 8.68 5.00
N GLY A 231 -3.03 9.90 4.47
CA GLY A 231 -1.75 10.60 4.29
C GLY A 231 -1.00 10.17 3.03
N PHE A 232 -1.60 10.20 1.85
CA PHE A 232 -0.92 9.73 0.63
C PHE A 232 -1.01 10.72 -0.53
N ASP A 233 -0.05 10.68 -1.45
CA ASP A 233 -0.17 11.31 -2.75
C ASP A 233 -1.39 10.74 -3.49
N ILE A 234 -1.46 9.42 -3.55
CA ILE A 234 -2.60 8.68 -4.10
C ILE A 234 -3.08 7.66 -3.06
N GLY A 235 -4.31 7.83 -2.57
CA GLY A 235 -4.90 6.87 -1.62
C GLY A 235 -5.06 5.49 -2.25
N ILE A 236 -5.74 5.42 -3.40
CA ILE A 236 -5.95 4.19 -4.17
C ILE A 236 -5.61 4.43 -5.64
N ASP A 237 -4.70 3.64 -6.19
CA ASP A 237 -4.30 3.70 -7.61
C ASP A 237 -4.81 2.47 -8.37
N CYS A 238 -5.71 2.67 -9.33
CA CYS A 238 -6.05 1.66 -10.33
C CYS A 238 -5.21 1.89 -11.57
N TYR A 239 -4.16 1.09 -11.72
CA TYR A 239 -3.12 1.31 -12.71
C TYR A 239 -3.04 0.15 -13.71
N ALA A 240 -3.10 0.47 -15.00
CA ALA A 240 -2.89 -0.48 -16.08
C ALA A 240 -1.72 -0.04 -16.97
N ASN A 241 -0.60 -0.76 -16.95
CA ASN A 241 0.64 -0.32 -17.62
C ASN A 241 1.09 -1.18 -18.81
N GLY A 242 0.37 -2.25 -19.10
CA GLY A 242 0.74 -3.14 -20.19
C GLY A 242 0.08 -2.76 -21.51
N SER A 243 0.59 -3.34 -22.59
CA SER A 243 0.12 -3.11 -23.96
C SER A 243 -0.85 -4.17 -24.46
N ASP A 244 -1.05 -5.26 -23.70
CA ASP A 244 -2.02 -6.28 -24.06
C ASP A 244 -3.42 -5.80 -23.67
N THR A 245 -4.24 -5.52 -24.68
CA THR A 245 -5.63 -5.09 -24.52
C THR A 245 -6.62 -6.21 -24.85
N SER A 246 -6.13 -7.44 -25.04
CA SER A 246 -6.94 -8.61 -25.35
C SER A 246 -7.72 -9.09 -24.14
N GLY A 247 -8.63 -10.05 -24.31
CA GLY A 247 -9.45 -10.69 -23.27
C GLY A 247 -8.74 -11.16 -21.99
N GLN A 248 -7.41 -11.23 -22.00
CA GLN A 248 -6.53 -11.64 -20.89
C GLN A 248 -5.39 -10.64 -20.66
N GLY A 249 -5.58 -9.41 -21.13
CA GLY A 249 -4.57 -8.36 -21.16
C GLY A 249 -4.33 -7.69 -19.82
N ASP A 250 -3.56 -6.63 -19.85
CA ASP A 250 -2.84 -6.06 -18.70
C ASP A 250 -3.71 -5.12 -17.85
N TRP A 251 -4.98 -5.50 -17.67
CA TRP A 251 -6.03 -4.65 -17.15
C TRP A 251 -6.05 -4.54 -15.63
N SER A 252 -6.47 -3.37 -15.14
CA SER A 252 -6.93 -3.18 -13.76
C SER A 252 -8.45 -3.08 -13.76
N ASN A 253 -9.11 -4.24 -13.60
CA ASN A 253 -10.53 -4.39 -13.93
C ASN A 253 -11.38 -4.98 -12.80
N GLY A 254 -12.53 -4.38 -12.48
CA GLY A 254 -13.50 -4.98 -11.56
C GLY A 254 -13.08 -5.00 -10.09
N ASN A 255 -11.95 -4.36 -9.75
CA ASN A 255 -11.38 -4.32 -8.41
C ASN A 255 -12.25 -3.48 -7.48
N ARG A 256 -12.21 -3.79 -6.19
CA ARG A 256 -13.13 -3.15 -5.24
C ARG A 256 -12.43 -2.77 -3.97
N PHE A 257 -12.78 -1.59 -3.47
CA PHE A 257 -12.35 -1.14 -2.15
C PHE A 257 -13.55 -0.64 -1.34
N TYR A 258 -13.52 -0.93 -0.03
CA TYR A 258 -14.53 -0.50 0.93
C TYR A 258 -13.84 0.07 2.16
N GLY A 259 -14.08 1.32 2.51
CA GLY A 259 -13.35 1.89 3.65
C GLY A 259 -13.36 3.41 3.74
N THR A 260 -12.30 3.93 4.36
CA THR A 260 -12.12 5.35 4.61
C THR A 260 -10.84 5.85 3.95
N LEU A 261 -10.91 7.02 3.32
CA LEU A 261 -9.73 7.76 2.83
C LEU A 261 -9.65 9.11 3.55
N THR A 262 -8.47 9.44 4.09
CA THR A 262 -8.20 10.74 4.71
C THR A 262 -6.87 11.32 4.24
N ASP A 263 -6.73 12.65 4.32
CA ASP A 263 -5.43 13.31 4.19
C ASP A 263 -4.65 12.97 2.90
N PHE A 264 -5.32 12.92 1.75
CA PHE A 264 -4.73 12.53 0.47
C PHE A 264 -4.62 13.71 -0.51
N ARG A 265 -3.69 13.67 -1.49
CA ARG A 265 -3.73 14.59 -2.64
C ARG A 265 -4.79 14.15 -3.65
N ILE A 266 -4.71 12.91 -4.12
CA ILE A 266 -5.72 12.23 -4.94
C ILE A 266 -6.29 11.04 -4.17
N GLY A 267 -7.62 11.01 -4.00
CA GLY A 267 -8.28 9.92 -3.27
C GLY A 267 -8.22 8.60 -4.04
N VAL A 268 -8.79 8.60 -5.24
CA VAL A 268 -8.78 7.46 -6.16
C VAL A 268 -8.27 7.92 -7.53
N ASN A 269 -7.21 7.27 -8.02
CA ASN A 269 -6.63 7.52 -9.32
C ASN A 269 -6.90 6.39 -10.32
N HIS A 270 -7.14 6.74 -11.58
CA HIS A 270 -7.24 5.81 -12.70
C HIS A 270 -6.20 6.18 -13.76
N ARG A 271 -5.13 5.38 -13.82
CA ARG A 271 -3.97 5.60 -14.69
C ARG A 271 -3.80 4.47 -15.70
N SER A 272 -3.58 4.83 -16.95
CA SER A 272 -3.43 3.87 -18.05
C SER A 272 -2.28 4.26 -18.96
N GLU A 273 -1.36 3.33 -19.22
CA GLU A 273 -0.27 3.48 -20.20
C GLU A 273 -0.48 2.62 -21.45
N GLY A 274 -1.66 2.02 -21.64
CA GLY A 274 -1.94 1.18 -22.81
C GLY A 274 -2.97 0.09 -22.61
N ALA A 275 -3.48 -0.08 -21.38
CA ALA A 275 -4.48 -1.09 -21.04
C ALA A 275 -5.67 -0.50 -20.26
N GLU A 276 -6.77 -1.26 -20.26
CA GLU A 276 -8.06 -0.88 -19.68
C GLU A 276 -8.03 -0.78 -18.14
N VAL A 277 -8.66 0.28 -17.61
CA VAL A 277 -8.93 0.50 -16.19
C VAL A 277 -10.45 0.66 -15.99
N SER A 278 -11.16 -0.44 -15.80
CA SER A 278 -12.62 -0.43 -15.90
C SER A 278 -13.34 -1.27 -14.86
N GLY A 279 -14.64 -1.00 -14.65
CA GLY A 279 -15.49 -1.81 -13.77
C GLY A 279 -15.12 -1.76 -12.29
N ASN A 280 -14.17 -0.91 -11.88
CA ASN A 280 -13.71 -0.82 -10.51
C ASN A 280 -14.80 -0.17 -9.63
N VAL A 281 -14.95 -0.64 -8.38
CA VAL A 281 -16.04 -0.24 -7.48
C VAL A 281 -15.50 0.20 -6.12
N PHE A 282 -15.78 1.43 -5.75
CA PHE A 282 -15.35 2.00 -4.47
C PHE A 282 -16.57 2.29 -3.59
N ARG A 283 -16.50 1.95 -2.30
CA ARG A 283 -17.46 2.44 -1.29
C ARG A 283 -16.72 3.13 -0.18
N LEU A 284 -16.84 4.45 -0.10
CA LEU A 284 -15.93 5.28 0.65
C LEU A 284 -16.66 6.21 1.63
N MET A 285 -16.12 6.37 2.82
CA MET A 285 -16.19 7.65 3.53
C MET A 285 -14.88 8.38 3.23
N VAL A 286 -14.95 9.67 2.91
CA VAL A 286 -13.74 10.45 2.64
C VAL A 286 -13.70 11.74 3.43
N GLN A 287 -12.53 12.10 3.92
CA GLN A 287 -12.26 13.39 4.54
C GLN A 287 -11.00 14.01 3.91
N PRO A 288 -11.15 14.98 2.99
CA PRO A 288 -10.03 15.72 2.42
C PRO A 288 -9.38 16.64 3.46
N THR A 289 -8.27 17.26 3.07
CA THR A 289 -7.48 18.22 3.85
C THR A 289 -7.07 19.39 2.96
N ASP A 290 -7.02 20.60 3.52
CA ASP A 290 -6.78 21.84 2.78
C ASP A 290 -5.34 22.07 2.33
N ASP A 291 -4.38 21.38 2.93
CA ASP A 291 -2.96 21.50 2.63
C ASP A 291 -2.49 20.69 1.42
N VAL A 292 -3.17 19.59 1.06
CA VAL A 292 -2.77 18.73 -0.07
C VAL A 292 -3.91 18.24 -0.96
N SER A 293 -5.18 18.19 -0.53
CA SER A 293 -6.22 17.52 -1.32
C SER A 293 -6.60 18.28 -2.58
N GLU A 294 -6.44 17.64 -3.74
CA GLU A 294 -6.77 18.17 -5.06
C GLU A 294 -8.04 17.52 -5.63
N TRP A 295 -8.11 16.19 -5.59
CA TRP A 295 -9.18 15.43 -6.23
C TRP A 295 -9.65 14.27 -5.37
N LEU A 296 -10.96 14.09 -5.26
CA LEU A 296 -11.51 12.84 -4.74
C LEU A 296 -11.31 11.71 -5.75
N TRP A 297 -11.66 11.97 -7.01
CA TRP A 297 -11.60 10.96 -8.07
C TRP A 297 -10.99 11.55 -9.33
N TYR A 298 -9.87 10.98 -9.76
CA TYR A 298 -9.11 11.47 -10.90
C TYR A 298 -8.98 10.38 -11.96
N MET A 299 -9.42 10.67 -13.19
CA MET A 299 -9.23 9.79 -14.35
C MET A 299 -8.38 10.50 -15.39
N GLU A 300 -7.16 10.03 -15.58
CA GLU A 300 -6.17 10.69 -16.42
C GLU A 300 -6.59 10.79 -17.89
N ASP A 301 -6.10 11.85 -18.54
CA ASP A 301 -6.16 12.02 -19.99
C ASP A 301 -5.59 10.80 -20.72
N ASP A 302 -6.23 10.41 -21.82
CA ASP A 302 -5.55 9.65 -22.87
C ASP A 302 -4.52 10.59 -23.53
N PRO A 303 -3.21 10.29 -23.46
CA PRO A 303 -2.16 11.18 -23.94
C PRO A 303 -2.11 11.27 -25.47
N ARG A 304 -2.88 10.44 -26.19
CA ARG A 304 -2.87 10.38 -27.65
C ARG A 304 -3.72 11.49 -28.25
N SER A 305 -3.44 11.83 -29.51
CA SER A 305 -4.27 12.79 -30.26
C SER A 305 -5.68 12.24 -30.47
N GLU A 306 -6.68 13.12 -30.62
CA GLU A 306 -8.09 12.75 -30.82
C GLU A 306 -8.27 11.69 -31.93
N SER A 307 -7.53 11.82 -33.04
CA SER A 307 -7.56 10.86 -34.15
C SER A 307 -7.11 9.43 -33.80
N GLN A 308 -6.40 9.24 -32.69
CA GLN A 308 -5.82 7.98 -32.25
C GLN A 308 -6.63 7.31 -31.12
N ARG A 309 -7.60 7.99 -30.52
CA ARG A 309 -8.35 7.47 -29.34
C ARG A 309 -9.53 6.56 -29.71
N GLY A 310 -9.60 6.12 -30.96
CA GLY A 310 -10.70 5.30 -31.47
C GLY A 310 -10.70 3.84 -30.99
N ASP A 311 -9.56 3.31 -30.52
CA ASP A 311 -9.39 1.93 -30.07
C ASP A 311 -9.70 1.73 -28.57
N ASN A 312 -9.57 0.50 -28.07
CA ASN A 312 -9.89 0.17 -26.68
C ASN A 312 -8.66 0.11 -25.75
N SER A 313 -7.53 0.69 -26.16
CA SER A 313 -6.28 0.57 -25.40
C SER A 313 -6.26 1.43 -24.14
N TYR A 314 -6.83 2.64 -24.17
CA TYR A 314 -6.84 3.58 -23.03
C TYR A 314 -8.26 3.78 -22.48
N VAL A 315 -8.99 2.70 -22.26
CA VAL A 315 -10.37 2.77 -21.77
C VAL A 315 -10.39 2.89 -20.25
N LYS A 316 -11.11 3.91 -19.76
CA LYS A 316 -11.39 4.11 -18.34
C LYS A 316 -12.91 4.20 -18.15
N GLY A 317 -13.56 3.05 -18.04
CA GLY A 317 -15.03 3.02 -18.14
C GLY A 317 -15.72 2.12 -17.13
N SER A 318 -17.03 2.31 -16.98
CA SER A 318 -17.87 1.49 -16.10
C SER A 318 -17.42 1.46 -14.63
N ASN A 319 -16.62 2.44 -14.19
CA ASN A 319 -16.17 2.52 -12.81
C ASN A 319 -17.25 3.18 -11.95
N THR A 320 -17.39 2.74 -10.70
CA THR A 320 -18.45 3.22 -9.80
C THR A 320 -17.88 3.60 -8.45
N MET A 321 -18.23 4.78 -7.95
CA MET A 321 -17.92 5.21 -6.58
C MET A 321 -19.22 5.47 -5.83
N LEU A 322 -19.40 4.85 -4.66
CA LEU A 322 -20.44 5.20 -3.70
C LEU A 322 -19.72 5.90 -2.55
N VAL A 323 -20.01 7.17 -2.30
CA VAL A 323 -19.19 7.97 -1.40
C VAL A 323 -20.02 8.82 -0.45
N TYR A 324 -19.58 8.88 0.81
CA TYR A 324 -19.96 9.92 1.74
C TYR A 324 -18.77 10.87 1.93
N PRO A 325 -18.76 12.03 1.24
CA PRO A 325 -17.68 13.00 1.37
C PRO A 325 -17.95 14.00 2.51
N TRP A 326 -16.96 14.17 3.38
CA TRP A 326 -16.92 15.22 4.40
C TRP A 326 -16.27 16.47 3.80
N ASP A 327 -16.76 17.65 4.20
CA ASP A 327 -16.09 18.95 4.04
C ASP A 327 -15.39 19.16 2.67
N THR A 328 -16.15 18.98 1.57
CA THR A 328 -15.59 19.11 0.21
C THR A 328 -15.09 20.51 -0.17
N SER A 329 -15.26 21.51 0.69
CA SER A 329 -14.59 22.80 0.53
C SER A 329 -13.08 22.70 0.71
N LEU A 330 -12.56 21.66 1.35
CA LEU A 330 -11.12 21.51 1.59
C LEU A 330 -10.33 21.20 0.31
N PHE A 331 -10.99 20.88 -0.82
CA PHE A 331 -10.33 20.80 -2.13
C PHE A 331 -9.97 22.16 -2.72
N MET A 332 -10.53 23.26 -2.21
CA MET A 332 -10.46 24.58 -2.86
C MET A 332 -9.04 25.14 -3.00
N GLU A 333 -8.18 24.89 -2.02
CA GLU A 333 -6.83 25.49 -1.99
C GLU A 333 -5.88 24.86 -3.02
N ASN A 334 -6.08 23.57 -3.37
CA ASN A 334 -5.17 22.84 -4.25
C ASN A 334 -5.81 22.41 -5.59
N ASN A 335 -7.11 22.66 -5.78
CA ASN A 335 -7.77 22.30 -7.04
C ASN A 335 -7.61 23.41 -8.09
N ASP A 336 -6.89 23.11 -9.17
CA ASP A 336 -6.61 24.04 -10.27
C ASP A 336 -7.85 24.61 -10.99
N TYR A 337 -9.01 23.97 -10.82
CA TYR A 337 -10.28 24.39 -11.42
C TYR A 337 -11.17 25.15 -10.42
N ASN A 338 -10.66 25.47 -9.23
CA ASN A 338 -11.34 26.35 -8.31
C ASN A 338 -11.18 27.82 -8.77
N ASP A 339 -12.29 28.49 -9.05
CA ASP A 339 -12.31 29.90 -9.48
C ASP A 339 -12.52 30.89 -8.31
N GLY A 340 -12.65 30.39 -7.07
CA GLY A 340 -12.84 31.19 -5.86
C GLY A 340 -14.21 31.89 -5.75
N GLY A 341 -15.16 31.58 -6.63
CA GLY A 341 -16.51 32.14 -6.60
C GLY A 341 -17.43 31.49 -5.54
N ASP A 342 -18.76 31.71 -5.67
CA ASP A 342 -19.79 31.06 -4.84
C ASP A 342 -19.89 29.53 -5.07
N ARG A 343 -19.04 28.96 -5.93
CA ARG A 343 -19.03 27.54 -6.30
C ARG A 343 -17.92 26.82 -5.53
N ARG A 344 -18.24 25.62 -5.04
CA ARG A 344 -17.26 24.72 -4.41
C ARG A 344 -16.37 24.11 -5.50
N ALA A 345 -15.11 23.80 -5.17
CA ALA A 345 -14.19 23.13 -6.08
C ALA A 345 -14.76 21.81 -6.62
N PRO A 346 -14.52 21.50 -7.92
CA PRO A 346 -14.87 20.19 -8.46
C PRO A 346 -14.06 19.10 -7.75
N ILE A 347 -14.63 17.90 -7.65
CA ILE A 347 -13.97 16.80 -6.92
C ILE A 347 -13.69 15.60 -7.82
N TRP A 348 -14.25 15.62 -9.03
CA TRP A 348 -14.14 14.54 -9.99
C TRP A 348 -13.65 15.07 -11.34
N TYR A 349 -12.47 14.60 -11.75
CA TYR A 349 -11.90 14.85 -13.05
C TYR A 349 -12.07 13.63 -13.97
N LEU A 350 -12.62 13.86 -15.16
CA LEU A 350 -12.68 12.91 -16.27
C LEU A 350 -11.88 13.47 -17.43
N GLY A 351 -10.70 12.94 -17.66
CA GLY A 351 -9.83 13.36 -18.74
C GLY A 351 -10.35 13.02 -20.14
N LYS A 352 -9.60 13.48 -21.13
CA LYS A 352 -9.78 13.21 -22.57
C LYS A 352 -9.72 11.71 -22.89
N GLY A 353 -10.40 11.31 -23.96
CA GLY A 353 -10.43 9.91 -24.39
C GLY A 353 -11.64 9.14 -23.91
N LYS A 354 -11.54 7.80 -23.91
CA LYS A 354 -12.63 6.88 -23.56
C LYS A 354 -12.86 6.76 -22.06
N ASN A 355 -13.34 7.86 -21.47
CA ASN A 355 -13.80 7.95 -20.09
C ASN A 355 -15.34 7.90 -20.05
N TYR A 356 -15.98 6.73 -19.99
CA TYR A 356 -17.43 6.63 -20.14
C TYR A 356 -18.11 5.59 -19.23
N ALA A 357 -19.41 5.74 -19.03
CA ALA A 357 -20.22 4.89 -18.15
C ALA A 357 -19.72 4.91 -16.69
N ASN A 358 -19.00 5.94 -16.29
CA ASN A 358 -18.55 6.09 -14.91
C ASN A 358 -19.64 6.77 -14.09
N SER A 359 -19.81 6.34 -12.84
CA SER A 359 -20.89 6.82 -11.97
C SER A 359 -20.39 7.08 -10.56
N MET A 360 -20.75 8.24 -10.02
CA MET A 360 -20.57 8.53 -8.60
C MET A 360 -21.94 8.61 -7.94
N VAL A 361 -22.12 7.94 -6.80
CA VAL A 361 -23.31 8.04 -5.94
C VAL A 361 -22.90 8.80 -4.69
N ASP A 362 -23.34 10.05 -4.60
CA ASP A 362 -23.13 10.91 -3.44
C ASP A 362 -24.18 10.65 -2.35
N LEU A 363 -23.69 10.14 -1.22
CA LEU A 363 -24.48 9.85 -0.03
C LEU A 363 -24.61 11.06 0.91
N SER A 364 -23.84 12.15 0.71
CA SER A 364 -24.04 13.41 1.44
C SER A 364 -25.29 14.16 0.96
N GLY A 365 -25.66 13.97 -0.31
CA GLY A 365 -26.79 14.65 -0.93
C GLY A 365 -26.53 16.11 -1.25
N THR A 366 -25.26 16.50 -1.37
CA THR A 366 -24.84 17.89 -1.55
C THR A 366 -24.19 18.16 -2.90
N LEU A 367 -23.80 17.11 -3.62
CA LEU A 367 -23.00 17.20 -4.84
C LEU A 367 -23.83 16.88 -6.08
N GLY A 368 -23.69 17.66 -7.16
CA GLY A 368 -24.27 17.35 -8.45
C GLY A 368 -23.23 17.39 -9.58
N ASN A 369 -23.69 17.28 -10.83
CA ASN A 369 -22.83 17.28 -12.01
C ASN A 369 -21.94 18.53 -12.15
N GLN A 370 -22.27 19.64 -11.50
CA GLN A 370 -21.43 20.84 -11.45
C GLN A 370 -20.08 20.64 -10.76
N PHE A 371 -19.90 19.53 -10.02
CA PHE A 371 -18.65 19.14 -9.36
C PHE A 371 -17.75 18.24 -10.22
N ILE A 372 -18.09 18.10 -11.50
CA ILE A 372 -17.36 17.28 -12.47
C ILE A 372 -16.70 18.20 -13.49
N VAL A 373 -15.39 18.03 -13.68
CA VAL A 373 -14.70 18.47 -14.90
C VAL A 373 -14.72 17.30 -15.87
N ASN A 374 -15.55 17.40 -16.91
CA ASN A 374 -15.80 16.28 -17.84
C ASN A 374 -15.27 16.57 -19.25
N ASN A 375 -14.02 16.20 -19.48
CA ASN A 375 -13.31 16.35 -20.76
C ASN A 375 -13.32 15.08 -21.61
N SER A 376 -14.12 14.08 -21.22
CA SER A 376 -14.27 12.81 -21.95
C SER A 376 -14.76 13.03 -23.38
N ASP A 377 -14.34 12.14 -24.29
CA ASP A 377 -14.87 12.11 -25.67
C ASP A 377 -16.33 11.57 -25.72
N TYR A 378 -16.85 11.05 -24.60
CA TYR A 378 -18.23 10.56 -24.43
C TYR A 378 -18.86 11.07 -23.13
N PRO A 379 -18.98 12.39 -22.96
CA PRO A 379 -19.25 12.99 -21.66
C PRO A 379 -20.72 12.85 -21.23
N ASP A 380 -21.62 12.50 -22.15
CA ASP A 380 -23.03 12.16 -21.91
C ASP A 380 -23.24 10.85 -21.13
N ARG A 381 -22.17 10.08 -20.91
CA ARG A 381 -22.21 8.76 -20.26
C ARG A 381 -21.65 8.76 -18.84
N ASN A 382 -21.37 9.92 -18.27
CA ASN A 382 -20.88 10.05 -16.89
C ASN A 382 -21.84 10.90 -16.06
N GLY A 383 -21.89 10.65 -14.74
CA GLY A 383 -22.71 11.49 -13.87
C GLY A 383 -22.64 11.16 -12.39
N ILE A 384 -23.06 12.15 -11.59
CA ILE A 384 -23.28 12.03 -10.15
C ILE A 384 -24.78 11.80 -9.88
N PHE A 385 -25.07 10.84 -9.00
CA PHE A 385 -26.40 10.54 -8.48
C PHE A 385 -26.43 10.86 -6.98
N THR A 386 -27.41 11.62 -6.53
CA THR A 386 -27.50 12.03 -5.11
C THR A 386 -28.56 11.27 -4.33
N TYR A 387 -28.24 10.89 -3.09
CA TYR A 387 -29.17 10.18 -2.22
C TYR A 387 -30.20 11.07 -1.48
N HIS A 388 -30.23 12.39 -1.72
CA HIS A 388 -31.21 13.29 -1.11
C HIS A 388 -32.00 14.13 -2.11
N GLY A 389 -33.27 14.32 -1.73
CA GLY A 389 -34.28 15.07 -2.44
C GLY A 389 -35.65 14.91 -1.77
N GLY A 390 -35.94 13.73 -1.21
CA GLY A 390 -37.22 13.42 -0.56
C GLY A 390 -37.56 14.32 0.65
N LYS A 391 -38.63 15.11 0.54
CA LYS A 391 -39.35 15.70 1.69
C LYS A 391 -40.63 14.92 1.94
N VAL A 392 -40.94 14.63 3.20
CA VAL A 392 -42.26 14.14 3.61
C VAL A 392 -43.20 15.34 3.65
N THR A 393 -44.17 15.41 2.74
CA THR A 393 -45.12 16.53 2.65
C THR A 393 -46.43 16.29 3.41
N GLY A 394 -46.57 15.11 4.03
CA GLY A 394 -47.72 14.70 4.84
C GLY A 394 -47.53 13.29 5.41
N THR A 395 -48.48 12.79 6.21
CA THR A 395 -48.37 11.49 6.91
C THR A 395 -48.29 10.26 5.99
N SER A 396 -48.55 10.42 4.69
CA SER A 396 -48.45 9.38 3.66
C SER A 396 -47.87 9.89 2.33
N GLN A 397 -47.30 11.10 2.30
CA GLN A 397 -46.86 11.75 1.07
C GLN A 397 -45.36 12.00 1.09
N PHE A 398 -44.68 11.44 0.09
CA PHE A 398 -43.26 11.62 -0.16
C PHE A 398 -43.07 12.38 -1.47
N SER A 399 -42.34 13.49 -1.42
CA SER A 399 -41.99 14.32 -2.58
C SER A 399 -40.49 14.27 -2.77
N HIS A 400 -40.00 13.71 -3.87
CA HIS A 400 -38.60 13.77 -4.27
C HIS A 400 -38.47 14.76 -5.44
N PRO A 401 -37.93 15.99 -5.29
CA PRO A 401 -37.17 16.64 -6.36
C PRO A 401 -36.29 15.59 -7.02
N PRO A 402 -36.25 15.56 -8.36
CA PRO A 402 -35.68 14.42 -9.04
C PRO A 402 -34.22 14.27 -8.60
N SER A 403 -33.82 13.06 -8.22
CA SER A 403 -32.45 12.67 -7.79
C SER A 403 -31.37 12.88 -8.87
N TYR A 404 -31.78 13.55 -9.94
CA TYR A 404 -31.17 13.73 -11.23
C TYR A 404 -31.97 14.86 -11.92
N GLN A 405 -31.41 16.06 -12.10
CA GLN A 405 -31.93 16.92 -13.16
C GLN A 405 -31.41 16.33 -14.47
N PRO A 406 -32.30 15.91 -15.40
CA PRO A 406 -31.86 15.60 -16.75
C PRO A 406 -31.06 16.78 -17.26
N ASN A 407 -29.90 16.51 -17.85
CA ASN A 407 -29.22 17.51 -18.65
C ASN A 407 -30.25 18.03 -19.65
N SER A 408 -30.79 19.23 -19.42
CA SER A 408 -31.46 19.99 -20.47
C SER A 408 -30.44 20.30 -21.56
N ASP A 409 -30.88 20.88 -22.67
CA ASP A 409 -30.01 21.20 -23.83
C ASP A 409 -28.76 22.06 -23.48
N SER A 410 -28.66 22.59 -22.25
CA SER A 410 -27.43 23.07 -21.61
C SER A 410 -26.89 22.06 -20.58
N ARG A 411 -25.74 21.46 -20.90
CA ARG A 411 -24.97 20.55 -20.02
C ARG A 411 -24.64 21.27 -18.69
N MET A 412 -24.93 20.66 -17.54
CA MET A 412 -24.72 21.24 -16.20
C MET A 412 -23.43 20.72 -15.54
N TRP A 413 -22.30 20.86 -16.23
CA TRP A 413 -20.98 20.49 -15.69
C TRP A 413 -20.23 21.71 -15.20
N HIS A 414 -19.03 21.50 -14.62
CA HIS A 414 -18.12 22.60 -14.33
C HIS A 414 -17.82 23.40 -15.60
N ASP A 415 -17.69 24.72 -15.50
CA ASP A 415 -17.56 25.62 -16.66
C ASP A 415 -16.28 25.34 -17.48
N ASP A 416 -15.24 24.81 -16.82
CA ASP A 416 -14.00 24.38 -17.47
C ASP A 416 -14.09 23.01 -18.16
N SER A 417 -15.25 22.35 -18.13
CA SER A 417 -15.45 21.13 -18.90
C SER A 417 -15.39 21.46 -20.39
N ILE A 418 -14.45 20.85 -21.10
CA ILE A 418 -14.25 21.04 -22.52
C ILE A 418 -15.32 20.23 -23.25
N ASN A 419 -16.27 20.92 -23.88
CA ASN A 419 -17.25 20.25 -24.73
C ASN A 419 -17.76 21.12 -25.89
#